data_AF-A0A7V2TYE9-F1
#
_entry.id   AF-A0A7V2TYE9-F1
#
_cell.length_a   1.000
_cell.length_b   1.000
_cell.length_c   1.000
_cell.angle_alpha   90.00
_cell.angle_beta   90.00
_cell.angle_gamma   90.00
#
_symmetry.space_group_name_H-M   'P 1'
#
loop_
_entity.id
_entity.type
_entity.pdbx_description
1 polymer ?
#
loop_
_entity_poly.entity_id
_entity_poly.type
_entity_poly.pdbx_seq_one_letter_code
_entity_poly.pdbx_strand_id
1 'polypeptide(L)'
;MDAVSHPRLLTFNCHEAWVHQLEYIGYPIDIIDGLPGRYCQGWDLNVRPHPRGSRFISLEEATAAHAPYHCIITHNLTDLLDSKMIFGPRILVIHCTLDGLARQHGLKMDPGQLKAMVYQYLKWLGGHAVAVSSLKGRSWDLPEDIVEFGADIAQYPAWSGEIPAGLRICNQIRNRMEILLWDFHRAAFEDVPVRLVGFNPGMPGVFPSRNWEDLKRTLSSARFYIHTAHPELEDGYNMATLEAMAAGLPVIGNRHPSSPIEHGVDGFLSDDPRELNQFAKRLLADRELAGRMGAAARQKIAERFSLEKFAHKFRRSIEIARMKWGERLASEDYFSGRESSPEEKMVLLAKGGRFLGLARAFHDHMTRAEIDEALQPLEEIMRFLNLPRDRVIGSKEEFAQMVMEVSDALMRIGDSRSAFLLLRSTVKAFFPPTSLPS
;
A
#
# COMPACT_ATOMS: atom_id res chain seq x y z
N MET A 1 -1.39 -40.58 3.74
CA MET A 1 -2.24 -39.39 3.91
C MET A 1 -1.56 -38.30 3.12
N ASP A 2 -1.96 -38.14 1.87
CA ASP A 2 -1.42 -37.08 1.03
C ASP A 2 -1.82 -35.74 1.65
N ALA A 3 -0.82 -34.95 2.03
CA ALA A 3 -1.05 -33.62 2.57
C ALA A 3 -1.82 -32.84 1.50
N VAL A 4 -3.07 -32.49 1.79
CA VAL A 4 -3.87 -31.61 0.94
C VAL A 4 -3.08 -30.32 0.78
N SER A 5 -2.46 -30.15 -0.39
CA SER A 5 -1.73 -28.96 -0.79
C SER A 5 -2.69 -27.78 -0.71
N HIS A 6 -2.57 -26.97 0.35
CA HIS A 6 -3.38 -25.77 0.47
C HIS A 6 -2.95 -24.79 -0.63
N PRO A 7 -3.91 -24.15 -1.33
CA PRO A 7 -3.58 -23.19 -2.36
C PRO A 7 -2.86 -22.00 -1.70
N ARG A 8 -1.72 -21.59 -2.28
CA ARG A 8 -0.83 -20.58 -1.69
C ARG A 8 -1.27 -19.17 -2.07
N LEU A 9 -1.04 -18.21 -1.19
CA LEU A 9 -1.10 -16.80 -1.53
C LEU A 9 0.27 -16.33 -2.01
N LEU A 10 0.29 -15.30 -2.84
CA LEU A 10 1.50 -14.59 -3.22
C LEU A 10 1.42 -13.16 -2.71
N THR A 11 2.52 -12.62 -2.19
CA THR A 11 2.62 -11.22 -1.78
C THR A 11 4.02 -10.68 -2.07
N PHE A 12 4.19 -9.38 -1.97
CA PHE A 12 5.47 -8.72 -2.18
C PHE A 12 6.08 -8.33 -0.84
N ASN A 13 7.41 -8.36 -0.71
CA ASN A 13 8.10 -7.91 0.49
C ASN A 13 8.13 -6.37 0.54
N CYS A 14 6.97 -5.79 0.82
CA CYS A 14 6.76 -4.37 1.04
C CYS A 14 5.76 -4.22 2.19
N HIS A 15 6.00 -3.28 3.10
CA HIS A 15 5.23 -3.15 4.34
C HIS A 15 5.24 -4.44 5.18
N GLU A 16 6.41 -4.87 5.66
CA GLU A 16 6.60 -6.08 6.49
C GLU A 16 5.57 -6.14 7.61
N ALA A 17 5.28 -4.97 8.19
CA ALA A 17 4.28 -4.83 9.22
C ALA A 17 2.89 -5.29 8.83
N TRP A 18 2.44 -4.86 7.66
CA TRP A 18 1.15 -5.26 7.15
C TRP A 18 1.16 -6.73 6.71
N VAL A 19 2.21 -7.16 5.98
CA VAL A 19 2.35 -8.53 5.46
C VAL A 19 2.35 -9.56 6.58
N HIS A 20 2.94 -9.26 7.73
CA HIS A 20 2.90 -10.15 8.90
C HIS A 20 1.48 -10.53 9.33
N GLN A 21 0.51 -9.62 9.21
CA GLN A 21 -0.89 -9.90 9.59
C GLN A 21 -1.53 -10.97 8.71
N LEU A 22 -0.99 -11.20 7.50
CA LEU A 22 -1.48 -12.24 6.62
C LEU A 22 -1.31 -13.64 7.22
N GLU A 23 -0.49 -13.86 8.25
CA GLU A 23 -0.46 -15.14 8.98
C GLU A 23 -1.86 -15.57 9.46
N TYR A 24 -2.71 -14.62 9.85
CA TYR A 24 -4.01 -14.88 10.47
C TYR A 24 -5.10 -15.29 9.48
N ILE A 25 -4.85 -15.16 8.16
CA ILE A 25 -5.79 -15.60 7.13
C ILE A 25 -5.74 -17.12 6.92
N GLY A 26 -4.73 -17.82 7.45
CA GLY A 26 -4.68 -19.29 7.47
C GLY A 26 -4.33 -19.94 6.13
N TYR A 27 -3.75 -19.18 5.19
CA TYR A 27 -3.19 -19.72 3.94
C TYR A 27 -1.65 -19.69 4.01
N PRO A 28 -0.95 -20.69 3.45
CA PRO A 28 0.50 -20.58 3.25
C PRO A 28 0.83 -19.47 2.24
N ILE A 29 1.96 -18.78 2.44
CA ILE A 29 2.29 -17.55 1.71
C ILE A 29 3.65 -17.68 1.03
N ASP A 30 3.70 -17.32 -0.25
CA ASP A 30 4.95 -16.97 -0.93
C ASP A 30 5.15 -15.47 -0.92
N ILE A 31 6.36 -15.04 -0.56
CA ILE A 31 6.75 -13.63 -0.45
C ILE A 31 7.84 -13.38 -1.49
N ILE A 32 7.55 -12.52 -2.46
CA ILE A 32 8.56 -12.05 -3.41
C ILE A 32 9.53 -11.13 -2.67
N ASP A 33 10.79 -11.54 -2.57
CA ASP A 33 11.86 -10.79 -1.91
C ASP A 33 12.99 -10.42 -2.89
N GLY A 34 13.91 -9.55 -2.44
CA GLY A 34 15.04 -9.10 -3.25
C GLY A 34 14.68 -8.09 -4.35
N LEU A 35 13.53 -7.42 -4.22
CA LEU A 35 13.11 -6.37 -5.14
C LEU A 35 13.99 -5.12 -5.00
N PRO A 36 14.31 -4.42 -6.11
CA PRO A 36 15.17 -3.23 -6.07
C PRO A 36 14.50 -2.07 -5.33
N GLY A 37 15.31 -1.18 -4.76
CA GLY A 37 14.84 0.08 -4.16
C GLY A 37 14.43 0.01 -2.69
N ARG A 38 14.56 -1.14 -2.02
CA ARG A 38 14.42 -1.27 -0.56
C ARG A 38 15.72 -0.89 0.14
N TYR A 39 15.61 -0.34 1.36
CA TYR A 39 16.77 0.00 2.19
C TYR A 39 17.48 -1.24 2.77
N CYS A 40 16.77 -2.37 2.87
CA CYS A 40 17.29 -3.67 3.26
C CYS A 40 17.19 -4.66 2.09
N GLN A 41 18.15 -5.59 2.01
CA GLN A 41 18.26 -6.55 0.89
C GLN A 41 17.27 -7.73 0.98
N GLY A 42 16.53 -7.85 2.08
CA GLY A 42 15.60 -8.96 2.33
C GLY A 42 14.56 -8.61 3.39
N TRP A 43 13.84 -9.59 3.92
CA TRP A 43 12.95 -9.39 5.06
C TRP A 43 13.69 -8.86 6.30
N ASP A 44 13.25 -7.72 6.85
CA ASP A 44 13.88 -7.14 8.04
C ASP A 44 13.34 -7.77 9.33
N LEU A 45 14.09 -8.74 9.87
CA LEU A 45 13.79 -9.39 11.14
C LEU A 45 13.87 -8.44 12.34
N ASN A 46 14.49 -7.25 12.19
CA ASN A 46 14.49 -6.25 13.26
C ASN A 46 13.11 -5.58 13.40
N VAL A 47 12.32 -5.57 12.32
CA VAL A 47 10.95 -5.03 12.32
C VAL A 47 10.00 -6.07 12.92
N ARG A 48 9.96 -7.28 12.34
CA ARG A 48 9.14 -8.41 12.82
C ARG A 48 9.48 -9.73 12.11
N PRO A 49 9.10 -10.89 12.67
CA PRO A 49 9.19 -12.15 11.95
C PRO A 49 8.26 -12.18 10.73
N HIS A 50 8.67 -12.93 9.70
CA HIS A 50 7.80 -13.24 8.57
C HIS A 50 6.64 -14.15 9.01
N PRO A 51 5.51 -14.16 8.28
CA PRO A 51 4.39 -15.07 8.56
C PRO A 51 4.82 -16.52 8.72
N ARG A 52 4.25 -17.24 9.69
CA ARG A 52 4.54 -18.68 9.84
C ARG A 52 4.20 -19.46 8.57
N GLY A 53 5.10 -20.35 8.18
CA GLY A 53 4.94 -21.18 6.98
C GLY A 53 5.13 -20.43 5.66
N SER A 54 5.58 -19.17 5.69
CA SER A 54 5.93 -18.44 4.48
C SER A 54 7.24 -18.93 3.85
N ARG A 55 7.35 -18.76 2.53
CA ARG A 55 8.58 -18.97 1.77
C ARG A 55 8.95 -17.68 1.04
N PHE A 56 10.24 -17.36 1.01
CA PHE A 56 10.77 -16.31 0.14
C PHE A 56 11.06 -16.89 -1.24
N ILE A 57 10.61 -16.19 -2.29
CA ILE A 57 10.88 -16.53 -3.69
C ILE A 57 11.29 -15.26 -4.46
N SER A 58 11.93 -15.44 -5.61
CA SER A 58 12.17 -14.34 -6.55
C SER A 58 10.94 -14.07 -7.42
N LEU A 59 10.91 -12.89 -8.04
CA LEU A 59 9.88 -12.56 -9.05
C LEU A 59 9.95 -13.50 -10.26
N GLU A 60 11.16 -13.96 -10.62
CA GLU A 60 11.36 -14.92 -11.72
C GLU A 60 10.76 -16.29 -11.38
N GLU A 61 11.01 -16.80 -10.17
CA GLU A 61 10.40 -18.05 -9.68
C GLU A 61 8.88 -17.95 -9.64
N ALA A 62 8.33 -16.82 -9.17
CA ALA A 62 6.89 -16.58 -9.12
C ALA A 62 6.27 -16.52 -10.53
N THR A 63 7.00 -15.96 -11.51
CA THR A 63 6.57 -15.86 -12.91
C THR A 63 6.67 -17.20 -13.65
N ALA A 64 7.67 -18.01 -13.33
CA ALA A 64 7.85 -19.36 -13.87
C ALA A 64 6.88 -20.38 -13.25
N ALA A 65 6.18 -20.03 -12.16
CA ALA A 65 5.22 -20.90 -11.51
C ALA A 65 4.04 -21.22 -12.44
N HIS A 66 3.76 -22.51 -12.61
CA HIS A 66 2.76 -23.00 -13.57
C HIS A 66 1.35 -23.14 -12.97
N ALA A 67 1.22 -23.14 -11.64
CA ALA A 67 -0.06 -23.25 -10.96
C ALA A 67 -0.55 -21.86 -10.53
N PRO A 68 -1.85 -21.54 -10.67
CA PRO A 68 -2.39 -20.29 -10.18
C PRO A 68 -2.24 -20.17 -8.66
N TYR A 69 -1.83 -19.00 -8.20
CA TYR A 69 -1.95 -18.66 -6.78
C TYR A 69 -3.43 -18.51 -6.40
N HIS A 70 -3.74 -18.78 -5.13
CA HIS A 70 -5.09 -18.60 -4.59
C HIS A 70 -5.53 -17.14 -4.66
N CYS A 71 -4.58 -16.23 -4.40
CA CYS A 71 -4.69 -14.80 -4.62
C CYS A 71 -3.29 -14.18 -4.55
N ILE A 72 -3.06 -13.16 -5.37
CA ILE A 72 -1.87 -12.33 -5.41
C ILE A 72 -2.19 -11.01 -4.72
N ILE A 73 -1.43 -10.65 -3.69
CA ILE A 73 -1.64 -9.46 -2.87
C ILE A 73 -0.54 -8.47 -3.21
N THR A 74 -0.93 -7.31 -3.69
CA THR A 74 -0.04 -6.23 -4.16
C THR A 74 -0.29 -5.01 -3.29
N HIS A 75 0.75 -4.27 -2.89
CA HIS A 75 0.63 -3.19 -1.92
C HIS A 75 0.85 -1.81 -2.55
N ASN A 76 1.27 -1.77 -3.79
CA ASN A 76 1.46 -0.55 -4.55
C ASN A 76 1.28 -0.83 -6.05
N LEU A 77 1.31 0.22 -6.86
CA LEU A 77 1.11 0.10 -8.31
C LEU A 77 2.24 -0.69 -8.98
N THR A 78 3.48 -0.59 -8.49
CA THR A 78 4.62 -1.33 -9.03
C THR A 78 4.44 -2.84 -8.84
N ASP A 79 4.07 -3.28 -7.64
CA ASP A 79 3.74 -4.69 -7.35
C ASP A 79 2.65 -5.20 -8.29
N LEU A 80 1.59 -4.41 -8.49
CA LEU A 80 0.49 -4.75 -9.39
C LEU A 80 0.98 -4.92 -10.83
N LEU A 81 1.83 -4.01 -11.32
CA LEU A 81 2.41 -4.07 -12.66
C LEU A 81 3.42 -5.21 -12.84
N ASP A 82 4.14 -5.60 -11.79
CA ASP A 82 5.14 -6.66 -11.84
C ASP A 82 4.51 -8.05 -11.66
N SER A 83 3.37 -8.14 -10.97
CA SER A 83 2.55 -9.36 -10.89
C SER A 83 1.78 -9.70 -12.18
N LYS A 84 1.88 -8.89 -13.23
CA LYS A 84 1.05 -9.02 -14.44
C LYS A 84 1.19 -10.36 -15.15
N MET A 85 2.38 -10.97 -15.12
CA MET A 85 2.65 -12.26 -15.77
C MET A 85 2.33 -13.45 -14.86
N ILE A 86 1.98 -13.19 -13.60
CA ILE A 86 1.70 -14.23 -12.63
C ILE A 86 0.21 -14.54 -12.71
N PHE A 87 -0.10 -15.83 -12.92
CA PHE A 87 -1.47 -16.30 -13.08
C PHE A 87 -2.18 -16.38 -11.72
N GLY A 88 -3.32 -15.70 -11.63
CA GLY A 88 -4.17 -15.76 -10.46
C GLY A 88 -4.97 -14.47 -10.20
N PRO A 89 -6.03 -14.59 -9.38
CA PRO A 89 -6.79 -13.45 -8.87
C PRO A 89 -5.87 -12.54 -8.06
N ARG A 90 -6.19 -11.24 -8.00
CA ARG A 90 -5.29 -10.26 -7.40
C ARG A 90 -6.00 -9.13 -6.67
N ILE A 91 -5.35 -8.66 -5.62
CA ILE A 91 -5.79 -7.53 -4.80
C ILE A 91 -4.72 -6.45 -4.83
N LEU A 92 -5.12 -5.21 -5.10
CA LEU A 92 -4.36 -4.00 -4.78
C LEU A 92 -4.78 -3.48 -3.41
N VAL A 93 -3.86 -3.49 -2.45
CA VAL A 93 -4.04 -2.93 -1.13
C VAL A 93 -3.61 -1.47 -1.16
N ILE A 94 -4.54 -0.56 -0.89
CA ILE A 94 -4.33 0.89 -0.90
C ILE A 94 -3.87 1.35 0.50
N HIS A 95 -2.60 1.76 0.59
CA HIS A 95 -1.95 2.25 1.82
C HIS A 95 -1.80 3.78 1.88
N CYS A 96 -2.22 4.52 0.86
CA CYS A 96 -2.10 5.98 0.81
C CYS A 96 -3.39 6.61 0.28
N THR A 97 -3.68 7.84 0.70
CA THR A 97 -4.69 8.65 0.00
C THR A 97 -4.15 9.01 -1.39
N LEU A 98 -5.05 9.21 -2.34
CA LEU A 98 -4.71 9.60 -3.69
C LEU A 98 -3.98 10.95 -3.73
N ASP A 99 -4.44 11.92 -2.92
CA ASP A 99 -3.78 13.21 -2.71
C ASP A 99 -2.42 13.08 -2.00
N GLY A 100 -2.30 12.17 -1.04
CA GLY A 100 -1.05 11.87 -0.36
C GLY A 100 -0.01 11.29 -1.33
N LEU A 101 -0.43 10.35 -2.19
CA LEU A 101 0.38 9.81 -3.26
C LEU A 101 0.81 10.90 -4.24
N ALA A 102 -0.11 11.79 -4.63
CA ALA A 102 0.16 12.91 -5.53
C ALA A 102 1.20 13.88 -5.01
N ARG A 103 1.08 14.30 -3.75
CA ARG A 103 2.02 15.22 -3.10
C ARG A 103 3.37 14.56 -2.86
N GLN A 104 3.41 13.34 -2.33
CA GLN A 104 4.65 12.66 -1.96
C GLN A 104 5.54 12.37 -3.18
N HIS A 105 4.94 12.01 -4.32
CA HIS A 105 5.68 11.68 -5.53
C HIS A 105 5.74 12.84 -6.55
N GLY A 106 5.19 14.01 -6.21
CA GLY A 106 5.14 15.15 -7.12
C GLY A 106 4.48 14.82 -8.45
N LEU A 107 3.37 14.08 -8.40
CA LEU A 107 2.70 13.59 -9.60
C LEU A 107 2.33 14.75 -10.51
N LYS A 108 2.66 14.59 -11.80
CA LYS A 108 2.34 15.57 -12.84
C LYS A 108 1.01 15.25 -13.54
N MET A 109 0.12 14.51 -12.89
CA MET A 109 -1.16 14.03 -13.41
C MET A 109 -2.25 14.29 -12.38
N ASP A 110 -3.42 14.71 -12.85
CA ASP A 110 -4.63 14.79 -12.02
C ASP A 110 -4.91 13.47 -11.24
N PRO A 111 -5.09 13.55 -9.91
CA PRO A 111 -5.53 12.44 -9.07
C PRO A 111 -6.69 11.62 -9.66
N GLY A 112 -7.75 12.28 -10.15
CA GLY A 112 -8.95 11.62 -10.67
C GLY A 112 -8.66 10.70 -11.85
N GLN A 113 -7.73 11.10 -12.70
CA GLN A 113 -7.31 10.30 -13.84
C GLN A 113 -6.42 9.12 -13.47
N LEU A 114 -5.49 9.31 -12.53
CA LEU A 114 -4.71 8.19 -12.00
C LEU A 114 -5.66 7.11 -11.48
N LYS A 115 -6.64 7.52 -10.67
CA LYS A 115 -7.67 6.63 -10.14
C LYS A 115 -8.40 5.89 -11.27
N ALA A 116 -8.82 6.58 -12.32
CA ALA A 116 -9.47 5.97 -13.49
C ALA A 116 -8.56 4.95 -14.20
N MET A 117 -7.28 5.28 -14.42
CA MET A 117 -6.32 4.36 -15.03
C MET A 117 -6.09 3.11 -14.19
N VAL A 118 -5.92 3.26 -12.88
CA VAL A 118 -5.72 2.13 -11.95
C VAL A 118 -6.95 1.24 -11.95
N TYR A 119 -8.16 1.82 -11.92
CA TYR A 119 -9.39 1.04 -11.98
C TYR A 119 -9.59 0.31 -13.28
N GLN A 120 -9.29 0.95 -14.41
CA GLN A 120 -9.39 0.31 -15.70
C GLN A 120 -8.40 -0.86 -15.80
N TYR A 121 -7.17 -0.66 -15.34
CA TYR A 121 -6.14 -1.70 -15.29
C TYR A 121 -6.58 -2.88 -14.41
N LEU A 122 -7.07 -2.61 -13.19
CA LEU A 122 -7.61 -3.64 -12.31
C LEU A 122 -8.78 -4.39 -12.93
N LYS A 123 -9.73 -3.68 -13.55
CA LYS A 123 -10.89 -4.28 -14.21
C LYS A 123 -10.48 -5.27 -15.30
N TRP A 124 -9.52 -4.91 -16.15
CA TRP A 124 -9.04 -5.85 -17.18
C TRP A 124 -8.36 -7.08 -16.58
N LEU A 125 -7.59 -6.89 -15.52
CA LEU A 125 -6.98 -7.99 -14.80
C LEU A 125 -7.99 -8.81 -13.98
N GLY A 126 -9.28 -8.44 -13.89
CA GLY A 126 -10.21 -9.04 -12.93
C GLY A 126 -9.74 -8.87 -11.48
N GLY A 127 -8.97 -7.81 -11.22
CA GLY A 127 -8.43 -7.48 -9.92
C GLY A 127 -9.45 -6.77 -9.03
N HIS A 128 -9.16 -6.79 -7.74
CA HIS A 128 -9.92 -6.11 -6.72
C HIS A 128 -9.02 -5.11 -5.98
N ALA A 129 -9.60 -4.04 -5.43
CA ALA A 129 -8.89 -3.08 -4.62
C ALA A 129 -9.53 -3.02 -3.24
N VAL A 130 -8.68 -2.92 -2.22
CA VAL A 130 -9.08 -2.83 -0.81
C VAL A 130 -8.30 -1.69 -0.17
N ALA A 131 -8.94 -0.91 0.69
CA ALA A 131 -8.27 0.16 1.41
C ALA A 131 -8.05 -0.21 2.88
N VAL A 132 -6.91 0.22 3.45
CA VAL A 132 -6.60 -0.07 4.86
C VAL A 132 -7.32 0.83 5.86
N SER A 133 -8.10 1.80 5.37
CA SER A 133 -8.91 2.69 6.20
C SER A 133 -10.03 3.35 5.38
N SER A 134 -11.07 3.82 6.05
CA SER A 134 -12.16 4.55 5.38
C SER A 134 -11.72 5.88 4.76
N LEU A 135 -10.68 6.54 5.29
CA LEU A 135 -10.15 7.76 4.69
C LEU A 135 -9.54 7.45 3.32
N LYS A 136 -8.66 6.44 3.27
CA LYS A 136 -8.03 5.97 2.03
C LYS A 136 -9.07 5.39 1.07
N GLY A 137 -10.05 4.66 1.59
CA GLY A 137 -11.19 4.18 0.81
C GLY A 137 -11.94 5.32 0.13
N ARG A 138 -12.36 6.35 0.88
CA ARG A 138 -13.04 7.53 0.30
C ARG A 138 -12.18 8.26 -0.73
N SER A 139 -10.88 8.43 -0.46
CA SER A 139 -9.96 9.09 -1.41
C SER A 139 -9.87 8.37 -2.76
N TRP A 140 -10.07 7.05 -2.76
CA TRP A 140 -10.07 6.22 -3.96
C TRP A 140 -11.47 5.81 -4.44
N ASP A 141 -12.58 6.21 -3.83
CA ASP A 141 -13.96 5.73 -4.09
C ASP A 141 -14.22 4.25 -3.77
N LEU A 142 -13.62 3.72 -2.69
CA LEU A 142 -13.80 2.36 -2.15
C LEU A 142 -14.31 2.35 -0.70
N PRO A 143 -15.44 3.02 -0.36
CA PRO A 143 -15.87 3.09 1.04
C PRO A 143 -16.34 1.75 1.64
N GLU A 144 -16.64 0.74 0.81
CA GLU A 144 -17.27 -0.52 1.24
C GLU A 144 -16.28 -1.68 1.46
N ASP A 145 -15.07 -1.62 0.90
CA ASP A 145 -14.05 -2.68 1.05
C ASP A 145 -12.85 -2.16 1.85
N ILE A 146 -13.10 -2.02 3.16
CA ILE A 146 -12.14 -1.49 4.12
C ILE A 146 -11.64 -2.61 5.02
N VAL A 147 -10.34 -2.89 4.94
CA VAL A 147 -9.64 -3.84 5.82
C VAL A 147 -8.64 -3.08 6.68
N GLU A 148 -9.11 -2.66 7.85
CA GLU A 148 -8.29 -2.00 8.87
C GLU A 148 -7.19 -2.92 9.38
N PHE A 149 -6.07 -2.33 9.80
CA PHE A 149 -5.02 -3.06 10.51
C PHE A 149 -5.57 -3.70 11.79
N GLY A 150 -4.94 -4.79 12.23
CA GLY A 150 -5.19 -5.44 13.50
C GLY A 150 -3.92 -5.56 14.34
N ALA A 151 -4.10 -5.66 15.65
CA ALA A 151 -3.04 -5.93 16.61
C ALA A 151 -3.54 -6.94 17.65
N ASP A 152 -2.68 -7.91 18.00
CA ASP A 152 -2.97 -8.88 19.05
C ASP A 152 -2.42 -8.41 20.38
N ILE A 153 -3.33 -8.08 21.30
CA ILE A 153 -3.02 -7.61 22.64
C ILE A 153 -2.24 -8.63 23.48
N ALA A 154 -2.28 -9.93 23.14
CA ALA A 154 -1.56 -10.98 23.84
C ALA A 154 -0.06 -11.04 23.45
N GLN A 155 0.33 -10.40 22.34
CA GLN A 155 1.72 -10.36 21.90
C GLN A 155 2.57 -9.34 22.64
N TYR A 156 1.95 -8.44 23.40
CA TYR A 156 2.63 -7.37 24.12
C TYR A 156 2.72 -7.71 25.61
N PRO A 157 3.89 -7.45 26.24
CA PRO A 157 4.00 -7.56 27.68
C PRO A 157 3.06 -6.57 28.37
N ALA A 158 2.75 -6.83 29.64
CA ALA A 158 1.97 -5.91 30.45
C ALA A 158 2.65 -4.53 30.49
N TRP A 159 1.84 -3.47 30.40
CA TRP A 159 2.33 -2.11 30.47
C TRP A 159 2.99 -1.84 31.83
N SER A 160 4.25 -1.39 31.81
CA SER A 160 4.94 -0.92 32.99
C SER A 160 4.90 0.61 33.07
N GLY A 161 5.05 1.29 31.93
CA GLY A 161 5.21 2.74 31.91
C GLY A 161 6.37 3.21 32.81
N GLU A 162 7.42 2.44 33.01
CA GLU A 162 8.51 2.86 33.91
C GLU A 162 9.33 4.02 33.36
N ILE A 163 9.33 4.22 32.03
CA ILE A 163 10.05 5.31 31.36
C ILE A 163 9.13 6.53 31.27
N PRO A 164 9.45 7.64 31.97
CA PRO A 164 8.68 8.88 31.89
C PRO A 164 9.02 9.64 30.60
N ALA A 165 8.68 9.04 29.46
CA ALA A 165 8.83 9.64 28.13
C ALA A 165 7.65 9.28 27.23
N GLY A 166 7.34 10.17 26.30
CA GLY A 166 6.51 9.87 25.13
C GLY A 166 7.29 9.03 24.12
N LEU A 167 6.57 8.31 23.27
CA LEU A 167 7.12 7.50 22.18
C LEU A 167 6.46 7.88 20.85
N ARG A 168 7.25 8.00 19.79
CA ARG A 168 6.74 8.07 18.42
C ARG A 168 7.56 7.15 17.52
N ILE A 169 6.86 6.30 16.75
CA ILE A 169 7.48 5.44 15.75
C ILE A 169 7.21 6.06 14.38
N CYS A 170 8.26 6.42 13.66
CA CYS A 170 8.15 7.01 12.33
C CYS A 170 9.45 6.86 11.55
N ASN A 171 9.32 6.73 10.24
CA ASN A 171 10.44 6.65 9.29
C ASN A 171 10.42 7.86 8.37
N GLN A 172 11.61 8.24 7.86
CA GLN A 172 11.77 9.25 6.83
C GLN A 172 11.10 10.61 7.14
N ILE A 173 11.17 11.07 8.39
CA ILE A 173 10.47 12.27 8.88
C ILE A 173 10.70 13.48 7.95
N ARG A 174 11.93 13.70 7.49
CA ARG A 174 12.28 14.82 6.58
C ARG A 174 11.47 14.81 5.29
N ASN A 175 11.21 13.65 4.72
CA ASN A 175 10.46 13.50 3.46
C ASN A 175 8.94 13.50 3.68
N ARG A 176 8.49 13.44 4.94
CA ARG A 176 7.08 13.29 5.32
C ARG A 176 6.62 14.38 6.29
N MET A 177 7.32 15.52 6.36
CA MET A 177 7.05 16.55 7.37
C MET A 177 5.60 17.05 7.34
N GLU A 178 5.05 17.31 6.16
CA GLU A 178 3.65 17.73 5.98
C GLU A 178 2.68 16.63 6.45
N ILE A 179 2.84 15.41 5.91
CA ILE A 179 1.99 14.26 6.21
C ILE A 179 1.97 13.95 7.72
N LEU A 180 3.12 14.05 8.38
CA LEU A 180 3.31 13.77 9.80
C LEU A 180 2.97 14.95 10.72
N LEU A 181 2.56 16.10 10.16
CA LEU A 181 2.42 17.38 10.85
C LEU A 181 3.63 17.66 11.76
N TRP A 182 4.83 17.60 11.19
CA TRP A 182 6.06 17.59 11.97
C TRP A 182 6.32 18.90 12.72
N ASP A 183 6.01 20.05 12.12
CA ASP A 183 6.16 21.35 12.79
C ASP A 183 5.19 21.50 13.96
N PHE A 184 3.96 21.01 13.80
CA PHE A 184 2.96 20.92 14.87
C PHE A 184 3.43 19.99 16.00
N HIS A 185 3.98 18.81 15.65
CA HIS A 185 4.58 17.91 16.62
C HIS A 185 5.72 18.58 17.40
N ARG A 186 6.64 19.27 16.72
CA ARG A 186 7.74 19.98 17.38
C ARG A 186 7.21 21.04 18.34
N ALA A 187 6.28 21.87 17.90
CA ALA A 187 5.68 22.90 18.74
C ALA A 187 4.99 22.34 19.99
N ALA A 188 4.45 21.11 19.92
CA ALA A 188 3.78 20.46 21.05
C ALA A 188 4.76 19.76 22.01
N PHE A 189 5.87 19.21 21.52
CA PHE A 189 6.68 18.24 22.28
C PHE A 189 8.17 18.57 22.39
N GLU A 190 8.63 19.75 21.97
CA GLU A 190 10.06 20.12 22.06
C GLU A 190 10.64 20.04 23.47
N ASP A 191 9.88 20.46 24.48
CA ASP A 191 10.26 20.43 25.91
C ASP A 191 9.75 19.20 26.66
N VAL A 192 9.35 18.16 25.92
CA VAL A 192 8.82 16.91 26.48
C VAL A 192 9.83 15.81 26.18
N PRO A 193 10.20 14.96 27.17
CA PRO A 193 11.00 13.77 26.89
C PRO A 193 10.27 12.86 25.89
N VAL A 194 10.73 12.83 24.64
CA VAL A 194 10.16 11.99 23.58
C VAL A 194 11.25 11.12 22.98
N ARG A 195 10.99 9.81 22.94
CA ARG A 195 11.81 8.85 22.21
C ARG A 195 11.24 8.67 20.80
N LEU A 196 12.09 8.89 19.79
CA LEU A 196 11.80 8.56 18.41
C LEU A 196 12.42 7.21 18.07
N VAL A 197 11.68 6.35 17.37
CA VAL A 197 12.14 5.05 16.89
C VAL A 197 11.81 4.92 15.41
N GLY A 198 12.78 4.51 14.60
CA GLY A 198 12.59 4.29 13.17
C GLY A 198 13.78 4.73 12.33
N PHE A 199 13.71 4.44 11.04
CA PHE A 199 14.75 4.74 10.05
C PHE A 199 14.64 6.20 9.57
N ASN A 200 15.51 7.06 10.11
CA ASN A 200 15.53 8.50 9.83
C ASN A 200 16.95 8.98 9.53
N PRO A 201 17.46 8.74 8.30
CA PRO A 201 18.81 9.15 7.93
C PRO A 201 19.01 10.66 8.15
N GLY A 202 20.06 11.00 8.88
CA GLY A 202 20.41 12.38 9.22
C GLY A 202 19.77 12.93 10.50
N MET A 203 19.06 12.11 11.30
CA MET A 203 18.64 12.48 12.66
C MET A 203 19.50 11.74 13.69
N PRO A 204 20.51 12.39 14.31
CA PRO A 204 21.38 11.75 15.29
C PRO A 204 20.58 11.20 16.48
N GLY A 205 20.90 9.97 16.90
CA GLY A 205 20.26 9.34 18.06
C GLY A 205 18.92 8.67 17.79
N VAL A 206 18.38 8.76 16.56
CA VAL A 206 17.14 8.10 16.16
C VAL A 206 17.48 6.84 15.36
N PHE A 207 17.12 5.69 15.90
CA PHE A 207 17.41 4.38 15.30
C PHE A 207 16.16 3.50 15.27
N PRO A 208 16.07 2.55 14.33
CA PRO A 208 15.12 1.44 14.42
C PRO A 208 15.29 0.64 15.72
N SER A 209 14.25 -0.09 16.12
CA SER A 209 14.34 -1.07 17.20
C SER A 209 15.35 -2.16 16.86
N ARG A 210 16.01 -2.73 17.87
CA ARG A 210 16.98 -3.82 17.66
C ARG A 210 16.34 -5.10 17.14
N ASN A 211 15.10 -5.35 17.57
CA ASN A 211 14.24 -6.43 17.10
C ASN A 211 12.80 -6.18 17.58
N TRP A 212 11.89 -7.07 17.19
CA TRP A 212 10.48 -6.96 17.52
C TRP A 212 10.21 -7.05 19.02
N GLU A 213 10.92 -7.91 19.76
CA GLU A 213 10.83 -7.97 21.22
C GLU A 213 11.31 -6.67 21.89
N ASP A 214 12.35 -6.02 21.34
CA ASP A 214 12.83 -4.71 21.79
C ASP A 214 11.80 -3.60 21.53
N LEU A 215 11.11 -3.65 20.38
CA LEU A 215 10.01 -2.75 20.08
C LEU A 215 8.85 -2.93 21.07
N LYS A 216 8.43 -4.18 21.32
CA LYS A 216 7.36 -4.51 22.28
C LYS A 216 7.66 -3.99 23.68
N ARG A 217 8.90 -4.17 24.16
CA ARG A 217 9.34 -3.61 25.46
C ARG A 217 9.41 -2.09 25.45
N THR A 218 9.86 -1.49 24.35
CA THR A 218 9.92 -0.02 24.21
C THR A 218 8.52 0.59 24.26
N LEU A 219 7.54 -0.07 23.61
CA LEU A 219 6.14 0.30 23.70
C LEU A 219 5.67 0.18 25.16
N SER A 220 5.69 -1.02 25.75
CA SER A 220 5.11 -1.26 27.09
C SER A 220 5.73 -0.46 28.24
N SER A 221 6.95 0.05 28.07
CA SER A 221 7.67 0.82 29.09
C SER A 221 7.48 2.33 28.99
N ALA A 222 7.05 2.86 27.85
CA ALA A 222 6.83 4.29 27.68
C ALA A 222 5.49 4.77 28.29
N ARG A 223 5.40 6.08 28.58
CA ARG A 223 4.26 6.65 29.29
C ARG A 223 3.05 6.87 28.39
N PHE A 224 3.27 7.32 27.16
CA PHE A 224 2.24 7.59 26.17
C PHE A 224 2.82 7.51 24.76
N TYR A 225 1.96 7.32 23.77
CA TYR A 225 2.34 7.31 22.36
C TYR A 225 1.88 8.59 21.67
N ILE A 226 2.65 9.07 20.71
CA ILE A 226 2.33 10.29 19.94
C ILE A 226 2.00 9.92 18.50
N HIS A 227 0.84 10.36 18.03
CA HIS A 227 0.47 10.29 16.62
C HIS A 227 -0.08 11.62 16.14
N THR A 228 0.64 12.29 15.23
CA THR A 228 0.14 13.47 14.53
C THR A 228 0.16 13.20 13.03
N ALA A 229 -0.92 13.59 12.35
CA ALA A 229 -1.10 13.33 10.94
C ALA A 229 -2.00 14.38 10.28
N HIS A 230 -1.69 14.72 9.04
CA HIS A 230 -2.48 15.67 8.26
C HIS A 230 -3.85 15.04 7.90
N PRO A 231 -5.00 15.64 8.27
CA PRO A 231 -6.35 15.07 8.13
C PRO A 231 -6.75 14.54 6.76
N GLU A 232 -6.15 15.09 5.70
CA GLU A 232 -6.44 14.76 4.31
C GLU A 232 -5.42 13.79 3.68
N LEU A 233 -4.22 13.66 4.27
CA LEU A 233 -3.10 12.94 3.63
C LEU A 233 -2.80 11.59 4.29
N GLU A 234 -3.09 11.44 5.57
CA GLU A 234 -2.78 10.24 6.34
C GLU A 234 -3.87 9.97 7.37
N ASP A 235 -3.96 8.74 7.86
CA ASP A 235 -4.92 8.42 8.91
C ASP A 235 -4.53 8.97 10.28
N GLY A 236 -5.55 9.17 11.12
CA GLY A 236 -5.41 9.53 12.53
C GLY A 236 -4.88 8.41 13.41
N TYR A 237 -4.44 7.31 12.79
CA TYR A 237 -3.76 6.18 13.38
C TYR A 237 -2.97 5.45 12.29
N ASN A 238 -2.03 4.61 12.70
CA ASN A 238 -1.36 3.65 11.83
C ASN A 238 -1.11 2.35 12.60
N MET A 239 -0.38 1.41 12.00
CA MET A 239 0.02 0.17 12.68
C MET A 239 0.65 0.45 14.06
N ALA A 240 1.66 1.32 14.12
CA ALA A 240 2.36 1.62 15.37
C ALA A 240 1.45 2.23 16.45
N THR A 241 0.45 3.04 16.07
CA THR A 241 -0.58 3.53 17.00
C THR A 241 -1.36 2.38 17.61
N LEU A 242 -1.83 1.42 16.79
CA LEU A 242 -2.59 0.27 17.30
C LEU A 242 -1.71 -0.64 18.17
N GLU A 243 -0.44 -0.84 17.79
CA GLU A 243 0.52 -1.60 18.59
C GLU A 243 0.81 -0.93 19.94
N ALA A 244 0.90 0.40 19.98
CA ALA A 244 1.06 1.15 21.22
C ALA A 244 -0.19 1.02 22.12
N MET A 245 -1.38 1.14 21.56
CA MET A 245 -2.61 0.92 22.30
C MET A 245 -2.71 -0.53 22.81
N ALA A 246 -2.32 -1.52 22.00
CA ALA A 246 -2.28 -2.93 22.39
C ALA A 246 -1.28 -3.20 23.54
N ALA A 247 -0.16 -2.48 23.55
CA ALA A 247 0.82 -2.48 24.62
C ALA A 247 0.40 -1.67 25.86
N GLY A 248 -0.81 -1.08 25.86
CA GLY A 248 -1.37 -0.36 26.99
C GLY A 248 -0.94 1.10 27.10
N LEU A 249 -0.63 1.77 25.99
CA LEU A 249 -0.28 3.19 25.98
C LEU A 249 -1.50 4.03 25.58
N PRO A 250 -1.79 5.11 26.33
CA PRO A 250 -2.68 6.15 25.81
C PRO A 250 -2.01 6.92 24.68
N VAL A 251 -2.81 7.44 23.76
CA VAL A 251 -2.33 8.17 22.58
C VAL A 251 -2.57 9.68 22.71
N ILE A 252 -1.56 10.48 22.40
CA ILE A 252 -1.69 11.94 22.24
C ILE A 252 -1.55 12.30 20.75
N GLY A 253 -2.44 13.16 20.23
CA GLY A 253 -2.42 13.53 18.81
C GLY A 253 -3.29 14.74 18.45
N ASN A 254 -3.24 15.18 17.19
CA ASN A 254 -4.19 16.18 16.68
C ASN A 254 -5.60 15.59 16.55
N ARG A 255 -6.63 16.44 16.52
CA ARG A 255 -7.98 15.95 16.21
C ARG A 255 -7.98 15.49 14.76
N HIS A 256 -8.51 14.28 14.54
CA HIS A 256 -8.45 13.64 13.24
C HIS A 256 -9.72 12.84 12.96
N PRO A 257 -10.39 13.02 11.80
CA PRO A 257 -11.66 12.36 11.51
C PRO A 257 -11.61 10.82 11.54
N SER A 258 -10.48 10.22 11.17
CA SER A 258 -10.26 8.77 11.23
C SER A 258 -9.61 8.26 12.51
N SER A 259 -9.33 9.11 13.51
CA SER A 259 -8.72 8.63 14.76
C SER A 259 -9.68 7.72 15.53
N PRO A 260 -9.22 6.55 16.02
CA PRO A 260 -10.01 5.70 16.90
C PRO A 260 -10.01 6.19 18.35
N ILE A 261 -9.19 7.20 18.67
CA ILE A 261 -8.97 7.70 20.03
C ILE A 261 -10.16 8.53 20.49
N GLU A 262 -10.61 8.25 21.70
CA GLU A 262 -11.64 8.99 22.41
C GLU A 262 -10.97 9.91 23.43
N HIS A 263 -11.07 11.22 23.17
CA HIS A 263 -10.44 12.25 23.99
C HIS A 263 -10.87 12.14 25.45
N GLY A 264 -9.90 12.04 26.35
CA GLY A 264 -10.12 11.94 27.80
C GLY A 264 -10.39 10.52 28.31
N VAL A 265 -10.51 9.52 27.42
CA VAL A 265 -10.77 8.12 27.79
C VAL A 265 -9.52 7.27 27.56
N ASP A 266 -9.07 7.15 26.31
CA ASP A 266 -7.91 6.33 25.93
C ASP A 266 -6.78 7.14 25.27
N GLY A 267 -6.89 8.46 25.33
CA GLY A 267 -5.88 9.38 24.87
C GLY A 267 -6.32 10.83 25.00
N PHE A 268 -5.51 11.74 24.48
CA PHE A 268 -5.84 13.17 24.39
C PHE A 268 -5.65 13.68 22.96
N LEU A 269 -6.70 14.31 22.43
CA LEU A 269 -6.69 14.94 21.11
C LEU A 269 -6.90 16.46 21.21
N SER A 270 -6.04 17.25 20.57
CA SER A 270 -6.20 18.71 20.46
C SER A 270 -5.45 19.24 19.23
N ASP A 271 -5.98 20.31 18.62
CA ASP A 271 -5.33 21.03 17.53
C ASP A 271 -4.56 22.27 18.04
N ASP A 272 -4.43 22.43 19.36
CA ASP A 272 -3.52 23.40 19.99
C ASP A 272 -2.27 22.67 20.53
N PRO A 273 -1.07 22.97 20.00
CA PRO A 273 0.19 22.41 20.51
C PRO A 273 0.40 22.63 22.01
N ARG A 274 -0.10 23.75 22.57
CA ARG A 274 0.05 24.06 24.00
C ARG A 274 -0.79 23.13 24.87
N GLU A 275 -2.01 22.80 24.44
CA GLU A 275 -2.84 21.82 25.14
C GLU A 275 -2.22 20.43 25.08
N LEU A 276 -1.71 20.01 23.91
CA LEU A 276 -0.99 18.73 23.78
C LEU A 276 0.23 18.65 24.70
N ASN A 277 0.99 19.74 24.83
CA ASN A 277 2.11 19.83 25.76
C ASN A 277 1.65 19.63 27.22
N GLN A 278 0.55 20.27 27.61
CA GLN A 278 -0.03 20.12 28.96
C GLN A 278 -0.50 18.67 29.22
N PHE A 279 -1.17 18.05 28.25
CA PHE A 279 -1.58 16.65 28.35
C PHE A 279 -0.38 15.70 28.46
N ALA A 280 0.68 15.92 27.67
CA ALA A 280 1.90 15.15 27.77
C ALA A 280 2.55 15.26 29.16
N LYS A 281 2.72 16.49 29.67
CA LYS A 281 3.26 16.74 31.03
C LYS A 281 2.39 16.08 32.11
N ARG A 282 1.07 16.10 31.95
CA ARG A 282 0.14 15.44 32.87
C ARG A 282 0.33 13.93 32.87
N LEU A 283 0.42 13.29 31.71
CA LEU A 283 0.68 11.84 31.63
C LEU A 283 2.08 11.49 32.17
N LEU A 284 3.09 12.32 31.96
CA LEU A 284 4.42 12.13 32.53
C LEU A 284 4.40 12.14 34.07
N ALA A 285 3.67 13.08 34.67
CA ALA A 285 3.57 13.23 36.12
C ALA A 285 2.65 12.19 36.78
N ASP A 286 1.60 11.74 36.09
CA ASP A 286 0.58 10.83 36.63
C ASP A 286 0.61 9.47 35.92
N ARG A 287 1.42 8.56 36.45
CA ARG A 287 1.53 7.17 35.98
C ARG A 287 0.19 6.42 36.07
N GLU A 288 -0.61 6.68 37.09
CA GLU A 288 -1.89 6.00 37.28
C GLU A 288 -2.91 6.42 36.22
N LEU A 289 -2.97 7.71 35.89
CA LEU A 289 -3.78 8.19 34.77
C LEU A 289 -3.35 7.55 33.45
N ALA A 290 -2.05 7.52 33.16
CA ALA A 290 -1.57 6.89 31.94
C ALA A 290 -1.92 5.40 31.88
N GLY A 291 -1.79 4.67 32.99
CA GLY A 291 -2.17 3.27 33.08
C GLY A 291 -3.67 3.04 32.86
N ARG A 292 -4.54 3.87 33.46
CA ARG A 292 -5.99 3.78 33.27
C ARG A 292 -6.41 4.05 31.82
N MET A 293 -5.89 5.12 31.21
CA MET A 293 -6.19 5.45 29.82
C MET A 293 -5.61 4.41 28.86
N GLY A 294 -4.40 3.90 29.15
CA GLY A 294 -3.77 2.82 28.42
C GLY A 294 -4.54 1.50 28.47
N ALA A 295 -5.13 1.17 29.62
CA ALA A 295 -6.03 0.01 29.74
C ALA A 295 -7.28 0.15 28.87
N ALA A 296 -7.88 1.35 28.82
CA ALA A 296 -9.00 1.64 27.93
C ALA A 296 -8.58 1.54 26.44
N ALA A 297 -7.39 2.05 26.08
CA ALA A 297 -6.83 1.92 24.74
C ALA A 297 -6.66 0.46 24.33
N ARG A 298 -6.11 -0.37 25.24
CA ARG A 298 -5.89 -1.79 25.02
C ARG A 298 -7.20 -2.56 24.85
N GLN A 299 -8.22 -2.23 25.64
CA GLN A 299 -9.56 -2.81 25.48
C GLN A 299 -10.16 -2.46 24.11
N LYS A 300 -10.03 -1.21 23.67
CA LYS A 300 -10.49 -0.78 22.34
C LYS A 300 -9.84 -1.58 21.21
N ILE A 301 -8.55 -1.91 21.31
CA ILE A 301 -7.88 -2.77 20.31
C ILE A 301 -8.50 -4.17 20.27
N ALA A 302 -8.66 -4.82 21.43
CA ALA A 302 -9.26 -6.15 21.51
C ALA A 302 -10.66 -6.20 20.89
N GLU A 303 -11.45 -5.15 21.11
CA GLU A 303 -12.84 -5.07 20.64
C GLU A 303 -12.95 -4.68 19.16
N ARG A 304 -12.10 -3.79 18.64
CA ARG A 304 -12.30 -3.17 17.31
C ARG A 304 -11.25 -3.54 16.28
N PHE A 305 -10.01 -3.74 16.69
CA PHE A 305 -8.84 -3.92 15.81
C PHE A 305 -8.15 -5.27 16.05
N SER A 306 -8.93 -6.33 16.21
CA SER A 306 -8.38 -7.68 16.41
C SER A 306 -7.90 -8.29 15.09
N LEU A 307 -6.90 -9.18 15.16
CA LEU A 307 -6.38 -9.86 13.97
C LEU A 307 -7.40 -10.84 13.37
N GLU A 308 -8.35 -11.35 14.16
CA GLU A 308 -9.47 -12.15 13.69
C GLU A 308 -10.40 -11.33 12.79
N LYS A 309 -10.67 -10.07 13.16
CA LYS A 309 -11.47 -9.15 12.34
C LYS A 309 -10.75 -8.81 11.04
N PHE A 310 -9.45 -8.50 11.10
CA PHE A 310 -8.62 -8.33 9.91
C PHE A 310 -8.72 -9.55 8.99
N ALA A 311 -8.48 -10.75 9.54
CA ALA A 311 -8.46 -11.97 8.76
C ALA A 311 -9.82 -12.31 8.14
N HIS A 312 -10.92 -12.09 8.87
CA HIS A 312 -12.26 -12.30 8.35
C HIS A 312 -12.57 -11.37 7.18
N LYS A 313 -12.32 -10.05 7.34
CA LYS A 313 -12.54 -9.08 6.28
C LYS A 313 -11.66 -9.35 5.06
N PHE A 314 -10.37 -9.65 5.27
CA PHE A 314 -9.45 -9.87 4.16
C PHE A 314 -9.73 -11.16 3.38
N ARG A 315 -10.19 -12.24 4.05
CA ARG A 315 -10.69 -13.44 3.36
C ARG A 315 -11.88 -13.12 2.44
N ARG A 316 -12.79 -12.23 2.86
CA ARG A 316 -13.88 -11.77 2.00
C ARG A 316 -13.35 -11.04 0.76
N SER A 317 -12.37 -10.14 0.92
CA SER A 317 -11.75 -9.44 -0.22
C SER A 317 -11.05 -10.42 -1.18
N ILE A 318 -10.44 -11.50 -0.66
CA ILE A 318 -9.91 -12.61 -1.48
C ILE A 318 -11.01 -13.26 -2.31
N GLU A 319 -12.14 -13.63 -1.71
CA GLU A 319 -13.25 -14.25 -2.45
C GLU A 319 -13.84 -13.29 -3.52
N ILE A 320 -13.92 -11.99 -3.23
CA ILE A 320 -14.31 -10.98 -4.24
C ILE A 320 -13.30 -10.91 -5.38
N ALA A 321 -12.00 -10.91 -5.09
CA ALA A 321 -10.96 -10.93 -6.12
C ALA A 321 -11.04 -12.18 -7.00
N ARG A 322 -11.34 -13.34 -6.41
CA ARG A 322 -11.53 -14.61 -7.12
C ARG A 322 -12.75 -14.58 -8.04
N MET A 323 -13.86 -14.03 -7.59
CA MET A 323 -15.06 -13.83 -8.41
C MET A 323 -14.77 -12.90 -9.60
N LYS A 324 -14.18 -11.71 -9.35
CA LYS A 324 -13.81 -10.76 -10.41
C LYS A 324 -12.83 -11.33 -11.42
N TRP A 325 -11.90 -12.17 -10.96
CA TRP A 325 -10.98 -12.89 -11.83
C TRP A 325 -11.69 -13.87 -12.77
N GLY A 326 -12.72 -14.56 -12.30
CA GLY A 326 -13.55 -15.42 -13.13
C GLY A 326 -14.34 -14.68 -14.21
N GLU A 327 -14.70 -13.41 -13.96
CA GLU A 327 -15.47 -12.54 -14.85
C GLU A 327 -14.59 -11.59 -15.70
N ARG A 328 -13.26 -11.73 -15.61
CA ARG A 328 -12.31 -10.79 -16.19
C ARG A 328 -12.44 -10.66 -17.71
N LEU A 329 -12.01 -9.51 -18.23
CA LEU A 329 -12.03 -9.20 -19.67
C LEU A 329 -10.75 -9.61 -20.42
N ALA A 330 -9.62 -9.78 -19.73
CA ALA A 330 -8.37 -10.21 -20.36
C ALA A 330 -8.35 -11.73 -20.59
N SER A 331 -7.93 -12.15 -21.78
CA SER A 331 -7.82 -13.57 -22.16
C SER A 331 -6.77 -14.33 -21.34
N GLU A 332 -6.88 -15.66 -21.28
CA GLU A 332 -5.90 -16.53 -20.61
C GLU A 332 -4.48 -16.39 -21.17
N ASP A 333 -4.36 -16.14 -22.47
CA ASP A 333 -3.10 -15.87 -23.19
C ASP A 333 -2.33 -14.65 -22.68
N TYR A 334 -2.99 -13.74 -21.95
CA TYR A 334 -2.32 -12.58 -21.36
C TYR A 334 -1.39 -12.99 -20.21
N PHE A 335 -1.84 -13.91 -19.36
CA PHE A 335 -1.11 -14.34 -18.17
C PHE A 335 -0.29 -15.59 -18.40
N SER A 336 -0.68 -16.41 -19.38
CA SER A 336 0.07 -17.58 -19.75
C SER A 336 1.02 -17.24 -20.90
N GLY A 337 2.31 -17.47 -20.72
CA GLY A 337 3.23 -17.60 -21.84
C GLY A 337 2.98 -18.86 -22.69
N ARG A 338 1.81 -19.51 -22.56
CA ARG A 338 1.52 -20.82 -23.13
C ARG A 338 0.63 -20.70 -24.36
N GLU A 339 1.15 -21.28 -25.44
CA GLU A 339 0.40 -22.08 -26.41
C GLU A 339 -0.91 -21.51 -26.97
N SER A 340 -0.84 -20.32 -27.57
CA SER A 340 -1.76 -20.00 -28.67
C SER A 340 -1.52 -20.98 -29.82
N SER A 341 -2.60 -21.48 -30.44
CA SER A 341 -2.50 -22.34 -31.63
C SER A 341 -1.70 -21.64 -32.75
N PRO A 342 -1.05 -22.37 -33.67
CA PRO A 342 -0.31 -21.76 -34.78
C PRO A 342 -1.14 -20.75 -35.59
N GLU A 343 -2.45 -21.01 -35.73
CA GLU A 343 -3.41 -20.17 -36.44
C GLU A 343 -3.76 -18.89 -35.65
N GLU A 344 -3.98 -18.99 -34.34
CA GLU A 344 -4.17 -17.83 -33.46
C GLU A 344 -2.91 -16.98 -33.36
N LYS A 345 -1.72 -17.61 -33.30
CA LYS A 345 -0.43 -16.91 -33.39
C LYS A 345 -0.32 -16.17 -34.72
N MET A 346 -0.70 -16.77 -35.85
CA MET A 346 -0.66 -16.07 -37.15
C MET A 346 -1.62 -14.88 -37.22
N VAL A 347 -2.84 -15.00 -36.68
CA VAL A 347 -3.81 -13.90 -36.64
C VAL A 347 -3.36 -12.78 -35.67
N LEU A 348 -2.82 -13.13 -34.49
CA LEU A 348 -2.21 -12.19 -33.56
C LEU A 348 -0.92 -11.55 -34.12
N LEU A 349 -0.11 -12.30 -34.87
CA LEU A 349 1.12 -11.80 -35.50
C LEU A 349 0.81 -10.81 -36.63
N ALA A 350 -0.22 -11.09 -37.44
CA ALA A 350 -0.62 -10.25 -38.57
C ALA A 350 -1.28 -8.92 -38.14
N LYS A 351 -2.12 -8.93 -37.10
CA LYS A 351 -2.76 -7.71 -36.55
C LYS A 351 -1.97 -7.05 -35.42
N GLY A 352 -1.46 -7.85 -34.48
CA GLY A 352 -0.73 -7.39 -33.30
C GLY A 352 0.74 -7.04 -33.56
N GLY A 353 1.38 -7.54 -34.62
CA GLY A 353 2.77 -7.18 -34.93
C GLY A 353 2.96 -5.67 -35.14
N ARG A 354 2.02 -5.02 -35.83
CA ARG A 354 2.05 -3.57 -36.08
C ARG A 354 1.69 -2.76 -34.83
N PHE A 355 0.58 -3.11 -34.15
CA PHE A 355 0.18 -2.43 -32.91
C PHE A 355 1.21 -2.58 -31.80
N LEU A 356 1.81 -3.77 -31.64
CA LEU A 356 2.86 -4.02 -30.66
C LEU A 356 4.14 -3.26 -31.00
N GLY A 357 4.48 -3.12 -32.29
CA GLY A 357 5.57 -2.26 -32.74
C GLY A 357 5.37 -0.80 -32.32
N LEU A 358 4.17 -0.26 -32.57
CA LEU A 358 3.81 1.10 -32.14
C LEU A 358 3.78 1.24 -30.61
N ALA A 359 3.22 0.26 -29.90
CA ALA A 359 3.20 0.26 -28.44
C ALA A 359 4.61 0.14 -27.83
N ARG A 360 5.56 -0.53 -28.50
CA ARG A 360 6.99 -0.54 -28.11
C ARG A 360 7.66 0.81 -28.37
N ALA A 361 7.44 1.43 -29.52
CA ALA A 361 7.93 2.78 -29.78
C ALA A 361 7.40 3.78 -28.73
N PHE A 362 6.10 3.70 -28.42
CA PHE A 362 5.48 4.44 -27.32
C PHE A 362 6.20 4.18 -25.98
N HIS A 363 6.41 2.91 -25.63
CA HIS A 363 7.11 2.51 -24.40
C HIS A 363 8.52 3.10 -24.30
N ASP A 364 9.27 3.09 -25.40
CA ASP A 364 10.65 3.59 -25.44
C ASP A 364 10.70 5.10 -25.19
N HIS A 365 9.81 5.87 -25.81
CA HIS A 365 9.66 7.31 -25.57
C HIS A 365 9.25 7.62 -24.12
N MET A 366 8.24 6.90 -23.61
CA MET A 366 7.78 7.06 -22.22
C MET A 366 8.89 6.75 -21.20
N THR A 367 9.74 5.76 -21.48
CA THR A 367 10.88 5.41 -20.61
C THR A 367 11.95 6.50 -20.58
N ARG A 368 12.09 7.28 -21.66
CA ARG A 368 12.98 8.44 -21.75
C ARG A 368 12.35 9.75 -21.27
N ALA A 369 11.09 9.70 -20.80
CA ALA A 369 10.28 10.86 -20.44
C ALA A 369 10.01 11.84 -21.60
N GLU A 370 10.01 11.32 -22.84
CA GLU A 370 9.71 12.02 -24.11
C GLU A 370 8.21 11.90 -24.41
N ILE A 371 7.36 12.64 -23.68
CA ILE A 371 5.89 12.49 -23.75
C ILE A 371 5.34 12.97 -25.10
N ASP A 372 5.86 14.06 -25.64
CA ASP A 372 5.39 14.65 -26.89
C ASP A 372 5.69 13.71 -28.07
N GLU A 373 6.83 13.04 -28.03
CA GLU A 373 7.23 12.04 -29.01
C GLU A 373 6.40 10.75 -28.91
N ALA A 374 5.92 10.41 -27.70
CA ALA A 374 5.02 9.28 -27.49
C ALA A 374 3.63 9.48 -28.12
N LEU A 375 3.22 10.71 -28.49
CA LEU A 375 1.95 10.95 -29.19
C LEU A 375 1.92 10.32 -30.57
N GLN A 376 3.02 10.36 -31.32
CA GLN A 376 3.07 9.88 -32.69
C GLN A 376 2.66 8.40 -32.82
N PRO A 377 3.25 7.44 -32.08
CA PRO A 377 2.81 6.05 -32.15
C PRO A 377 1.37 5.85 -31.67
N LEU A 378 0.91 6.63 -30.67
CA LEU A 378 -0.45 6.53 -30.13
C LEU A 378 -1.50 6.97 -31.18
N GLU A 379 -1.28 8.09 -31.84
CA GLU A 379 -2.15 8.57 -32.92
C GLU A 379 -2.18 7.60 -34.10
N GLU A 380 -1.07 6.94 -34.40
CA GLU A 380 -1.01 5.95 -35.47
C GLU A 380 -1.87 4.72 -35.12
N ILE A 381 -1.84 4.25 -33.87
CA ILE A 381 -2.75 3.22 -33.38
C ILE A 381 -4.21 3.69 -33.53
N MET A 382 -4.54 4.91 -33.13
CA MET A 382 -5.90 5.48 -33.29
C MET A 382 -6.37 5.47 -34.74
N ARG A 383 -5.48 5.78 -35.69
CA ARG A 383 -5.81 5.75 -37.13
C ARG A 383 -6.21 4.35 -37.57
N PHE A 384 -5.47 3.34 -37.16
CA PHE A 384 -5.79 1.95 -37.50
C PHE A 384 -7.09 1.46 -36.83
N LEU A 385 -7.43 2.02 -35.67
CA LEU A 385 -8.67 1.71 -34.95
C LEU A 385 -9.86 2.60 -35.33
N ASN A 386 -9.69 3.52 -36.28
CA ASN A 386 -10.69 4.53 -36.67
C ASN A 386 -11.24 5.34 -35.47
N LEU A 387 -10.38 5.67 -34.50
CA LEU A 387 -10.73 6.53 -33.38
C LEU A 387 -10.63 8.02 -33.77
N PRO A 388 -11.53 8.89 -33.26
CA PRO A 388 -11.54 10.32 -33.58
C PRO A 388 -10.23 11.02 -33.14
N ARG A 389 -9.74 11.95 -33.98
CA ARG A 389 -8.45 12.66 -33.83
C ARG A 389 -8.59 14.15 -33.49
N ASP A 390 -9.80 14.63 -33.28
CA ASP A 390 -10.14 16.05 -33.23
C ASP A 390 -9.75 16.76 -31.92
N ARG A 391 -8.99 16.10 -31.05
CA ARG A 391 -8.52 16.67 -29.79
C ARG A 391 -7.07 17.12 -29.90
N VAL A 392 -6.83 18.41 -29.71
CA VAL A 392 -5.49 18.94 -29.43
C VAL A 392 -5.12 18.46 -28.03
N ILE A 393 -4.04 17.69 -27.90
CA ILE A 393 -3.49 17.34 -26.57
C ILE A 393 -2.64 18.52 -26.12
N GLY A 394 -3.18 19.33 -25.21
CA GLY A 394 -2.46 20.43 -24.56
C GLY A 394 -2.03 20.10 -23.13
N SER A 395 -2.45 18.94 -22.61
CA SER A 395 -2.26 18.56 -21.21
C SER A 395 -1.90 17.07 -21.06
N LYS A 396 -1.23 16.73 -19.95
CA LYS A 396 -0.98 15.33 -19.57
C LYS A 396 -2.28 14.59 -19.31
N GLU A 397 -3.30 15.34 -18.94
CA GLU A 397 -4.64 14.87 -18.70
C GLU A 397 -5.29 14.32 -19.96
N GLU A 398 -5.24 15.07 -21.05
CA GLU A 398 -5.77 14.65 -22.34
C GLU A 398 -4.95 13.49 -22.92
N PHE A 399 -3.64 13.48 -22.68
CA PHE A 399 -2.76 12.36 -23.06
C PHE A 399 -3.18 11.05 -22.38
N ALA A 400 -3.34 11.05 -21.06
CA ALA A 400 -3.72 9.85 -20.31
C ALA A 400 -5.11 9.33 -20.73
N GLN A 401 -6.05 10.23 -20.98
CA GLN A 401 -7.38 9.89 -21.48
C GLN A 401 -7.31 9.21 -22.86
N MET A 402 -6.50 9.74 -23.78
CA MET A 402 -6.28 9.14 -25.09
C MET A 402 -5.67 7.75 -24.98
N VAL A 403 -4.68 7.56 -24.09
CA VAL A 403 -4.09 6.24 -23.82
C VAL A 403 -5.16 5.26 -23.36
N MET A 404 -6.07 5.65 -22.47
CA MET A 404 -7.16 4.79 -22.00
C MET A 404 -8.12 4.41 -23.14
N GLU A 405 -8.55 5.38 -23.96
CA GLU A 405 -9.45 5.15 -25.10
C GLU A 405 -8.85 4.18 -26.13
N VAL A 406 -7.57 4.39 -26.48
CA VAL A 406 -6.84 3.50 -27.40
C VAL A 406 -6.70 2.09 -26.81
N SER A 407 -6.34 2.01 -25.54
CA SER A 407 -6.15 0.73 -24.88
C SER A 407 -7.47 -0.06 -24.76
N ASP A 408 -8.59 0.61 -24.50
CA ASP A 408 -9.92 0.01 -24.53
C ASP A 408 -10.29 -0.52 -25.93
N ALA A 409 -10.00 0.25 -26.99
CA ALA A 409 -10.27 -0.17 -28.35
C ALA A 409 -9.42 -1.40 -28.75
N LEU A 410 -8.14 -1.41 -28.38
CA LEU A 410 -7.24 -2.55 -28.55
C LEU A 410 -7.76 -3.80 -27.81
N MET A 411 -8.25 -3.64 -26.58
CA MET A 411 -8.85 -4.75 -25.81
C MET A 411 -10.08 -5.34 -26.51
N ARG A 412 -10.97 -4.50 -27.08
CA ARG A 412 -12.17 -4.97 -27.80
C ARG A 412 -11.86 -5.81 -29.03
N ILE A 413 -10.70 -5.61 -29.66
CA ILE A 413 -10.25 -6.39 -30.82
C ILE A 413 -9.32 -7.55 -30.44
N GLY A 414 -9.12 -7.79 -29.14
CA GLY A 414 -8.29 -8.89 -28.63
C GLY A 414 -6.79 -8.60 -28.54
N ASP A 415 -6.32 -7.37 -28.79
CA ASP A 415 -4.90 -7.01 -28.64
C ASP A 415 -4.60 -6.47 -27.23
N SER A 416 -4.67 -7.38 -26.25
CA SER A 416 -4.37 -7.06 -24.85
C SER A 416 -2.90 -6.68 -24.64
N ARG A 417 -1.97 -7.28 -25.40
CA ARG A 417 -0.53 -7.02 -25.24
C ARG A 417 -0.19 -5.55 -25.48
N SER A 418 -0.69 -4.97 -26.57
CA SER A 418 -0.48 -3.56 -26.90
C SER A 418 -1.18 -2.64 -25.90
N ALA A 419 -2.46 -2.89 -25.58
CA ALA A 419 -3.25 -2.09 -24.64
C ALA A 419 -2.56 -1.95 -23.27
N PHE A 420 -2.12 -3.08 -22.72
CA PHE A 420 -1.47 -3.10 -21.42
C PHE A 420 -0.06 -2.50 -21.43
N LEU A 421 0.68 -2.61 -22.55
CA LEU A 421 1.98 -1.96 -22.69
C LEU A 421 1.83 -0.43 -22.68
N LEU A 422 0.81 0.10 -23.35
CA LEU A 422 0.49 1.52 -23.32
C LEU A 422 0.17 1.98 -21.89
N LEU A 423 -0.82 1.38 -21.21
CA LEU A 423 -1.16 1.74 -19.83
C LEU A 423 0.04 1.62 -18.88
N ARG A 424 0.79 0.51 -18.94
CA ARG A 424 1.95 0.28 -18.05
C ARG A 424 3.02 1.33 -18.26
N SER A 425 3.31 1.68 -19.50
CA SER A 425 4.36 2.67 -19.81
C SER A 425 3.96 4.05 -19.31
N THR A 426 2.69 4.41 -19.50
CA THR A 426 2.12 5.65 -18.98
C THR A 426 2.17 5.70 -17.46
N VAL A 427 1.73 4.64 -16.76
CA VAL A 427 1.85 4.56 -15.30
C VAL A 427 3.32 4.63 -14.87
N LYS A 428 4.24 3.86 -15.45
CA LYS A 428 5.66 3.91 -15.04
C LYS A 428 6.33 5.26 -15.30
N ALA A 429 5.97 5.98 -16.34
CA ALA A 429 6.55 7.29 -16.62
C ALA A 429 6.04 8.37 -15.66
N PHE A 430 4.76 8.32 -15.28
CA PHE A 430 4.19 9.23 -14.31
C PHE A 430 4.48 8.83 -12.85
N PHE A 431 4.81 7.56 -12.64
CA PHE A 431 5.20 6.95 -11.37
C PHE A 431 6.52 6.21 -11.57
N PRO A 432 7.63 6.94 -11.81
CA PRO A 432 8.92 6.28 -11.91
C PRO A 432 9.14 5.46 -10.64
N PRO A 433 9.71 4.25 -10.74
CA PRO A 433 10.13 3.47 -9.59
C PRO A 433 11.22 4.26 -8.85
N THR A 434 10.79 5.20 -8.03
CA THR A 434 11.58 5.81 -6.99
C THR A 434 11.53 4.81 -5.86
N SER A 435 12.71 4.44 -5.35
CA SER A 435 12.90 3.60 -4.16
C SER A 435 11.72 3.75 -3.22
N LEU A 436 10.84 2.75 -3.20
CA LEU A 436 9.70 2.68 -2.28
C LEU A 436 10.28 2.93 -0.89
N PRO A 437 10.01 4.05 -0.22
CA PRO A 437 10.42 4.20 1.15
C PRO A 437 9.34 3.47 1.95
N SER A 438 9.66 2.23 2.31
CA SER A 438 9.05 1.44 3.38
C SER A 438 8.60 2.28 4.59
#